data_AF-A0A7C1YKI3-F1
#
_entry.id   AF-A0A7C1YKI3-F1
#
_cell.length_a   1.000
_cell.length_b   1.000
_cell.length_c   1.000
_cell.angle_alpha   90.00
_cell.angle_beta   90.00
_cell.angle_gamma   90.00
#
_symmetry.space_group_name_H-M   'P 1'
#
loop_
_entity.id
_entity.type
_entity.pdbx_description
1 polymer ?
#
loop_
_entity_poly.entity_id
_entity_poly.type
_entity_poly.pdbx_seq_one_letter_code
_entity_poly.pdbx_strand_id
1 'polypeptide(L)'
;MKLVFLKEIATVSAGQGAPKNSSDFSEEGIPFVRAGSLDKLLEGAKENSLELVTEATAKKYKLKLYPAGSVLFAKSGMSATKDRVYCLKNPAYVVNHLAVIILNRPGFTGDSIS
;
A
#
# COMPACT_ATOMS: atom_id res chain seq x y z
N MET A 1 -3.13 3.00 30.65
CA MET A 1 -3.06 2.57 29.23
C MET A 1 -4.39 1.92 28.88
N LYS A 2 -5.05 2.31 27.78
CA LYS A 2 -6.36 1.75 27.39
C LYS A 2 -6.16 0.69 26.31
N LEU A 3 -6.70 -0.51 26.52
CA LEU A 3 -6.76 -1.55 25.49
C LEU A 3 -7.96 -1.26 24.56
N VAL A 4 -7.73 -1.30 23.25
CA VAL A 4 -8.77 -1.10 22.22
C VAL A 4 -8.55 -2.10 21.10
N PHE A 5 -9.63 -2.53 20.43
CA PHE A 5 -9.49 -3.32 19.21
C PHE A 5 -8.99 -2.44 18.07
N LEU A 6 -8.11 -2.98 17.20
CA LEU A 6 -7.57 -2.23 16.06
C LEU A 6 -8.68 -1.68 15.15
N LYS A 7 -9.77 -2.44 14.96
CA LYS A 7 -10.94 -2.02 14.17
C LYS A 7 -11.66 -0.78 14.71
N GLU A 8 -11.46 -0.41 15.98
CA GLU A 8 -12.05 0.79 16.57
C GLU A 8 -11.29 2.06 16.14
N ILE A 9 -10.01 1.94 15.79
CA ILE A 9 -9.13 3.07 15.50
C ILE A 9 -8.60 3.08 14.06
N ALA A 10 -8.84 2.01 13.31
CA ALA A 10 -8.34 1.85 11.96
C ALA A 10 -9.21 0.94 11.11
N THR A 11 -9.18 1.18 9.80
CA THR A 11 -9.71 0.28 8.78
C THR A 11 -8.60 -0.65 8.33
N VAL A 12 -8.83 -1.96 8.47
CA VAL A 12 -7.90 -3.00 8.02
C VAL A 12 -8.40 -3.60 6.72
N SER A 13 -7.55 -3.69 5.71
CA SER A 13 -7.88 -4.28 4.42
C SER A 13 -6.71 -5.05 3.83
N ALA A 14 -6.99 -5.91 2.87
CA ALA A 14 -5.95 -6.52 2.05
C ALA A 14 -5.68 -5.65 0.82
N GLY A 15 -4.43 -5.66 0.33
CA GLY A 15 -4.14 -5.16 -1.01
C GLY A 15 -4.89 -5.95 -2.11
N GLN A 16 -4.57 -5.70 -3.37
CA GLN A 16 -5.25 -6.31 -4.51
C GLN A 16 -4.31 -7.10 -5.41
N GLY A 17 -4.88 -7.88 -6.32
CA GLY A 17 -4.12 -8.63 -7.31
C GLY A 17 -3.20 -7.69 -8.10
N ALA A 18 -1.95 -8.08 -8.26
CA ALA A 18 -1.05 -7.33 -9.13
C ALA A 18 -1.51 -7.42 -10.59
N PRO A 19 -1.29 -6.36 -11.39
CA PRO A 19 -1.34 -6.47 -12.84
C PRO A 19 -0.50 -7.67 -13.33
N LYS A 20 -1.02 -8.40 -14.32
CA LYS A 20 -0.47 -9.71 -14.72
C LYS A 20 0.70 -9.60 -15.69
N ASN A 21 0.74 -8.55 -16.51
CA ASN A 21 1.78 -8.37 -17.52
C ASN A 21 2.74 -7.27 -17.08
N SER A 22 4.02 -7.41 -17.44
CA SER A 22 5.02 -6.35 -17.25
C SER A 22 4.62 -5.07 -17.99
N SER A 23 3.96 -5.18 -19.14
CA SER A 23 3.46 -4.06 -19.94
C SER A 23 2.30 -3.29 -19.29
N ASP A 24 1.72 -3.80 -18.20
CA ASP A 24 0.73 -3.05 -17.43
C ASP A 24 1.38 -2.10 -16.41
N PHE A 25 2.71 -2.20 -16.19
CA PHE A 25 3.50 -1.25 -15.39
C PHE A 25 4.16 -0.20 -16.28
N SER A 26 4.46 0.95 -15.70
CA SER A 26 4.98 2.13 -16.38
C SER A 26 6.12 2.76 -15.58
N GLU A 27 6.89 3.62 -16.23
CA GLU A 27 7.87 4.53 -15.59
C GLU A 27 7.20 5.78 -15.01
N GLU A 28 5.91 5.97 -15.29
CA GLU A 28 5.09 7.08 -14.79
C GLU A 28 3.81 6.58 -14.12
N GLY A 29 3.35 7.29 -13.09
CA GLY A 29 2.11 7.02 -12.39
C GLY A 29 2.28 6.88 -10.88
N ILE A 30 1.44 6.03 -10.28
CA ILE A 30 1.39 5.81 -8.83
C ILE A 30 2.12 4.51 -8.49
N PRO A 31 2.94 4.47 -7.41
CA PRO A 31 3.71 3.30 -7.06
C PRO A 31 2.85 2.09 -6.68
N PHE A 32 3.31 0.90 -7.08
CA PHE A 32 2.73 -0.38 -6.74
C PHE A 32 3.66 -1.15 -5.78
N VAL A 33 3.24 -1.28 -4.52
CA VAL A 33 4.02 -1.90 -3.45
C VAL A 33 3.77 -3.40 -3.37
N ARG A 34 4.86 -4.17 -3.52
CA ARG A 34 4.88 -5.63 -3.33
C ARG A 34 5.54 -6.02 -2.01
N ALA A 35 5.33 -7.27 -1.59
CA ALA A 35 6.03 -7.81 -0.42
C ALA A 35 7.56 -7.77 -0.57
N GLY A 36 8.09 -7.99 -1.77
CA GLY A 36 9.52 -7.87 -2.07
C GLY A 36 10.04 -6.43 -2.10
N SER A 37 9.15 -5.43 -2.25
CA SER A 37 9.52 -4.02 -2.25
C SER A 37 9.80 -3.48 -0.84
N LEU A 38 9.23 -4.11 0.20
CA LEU A 38 9.33 -3.64 1.58
C LEU A 38 10.78 -3.54 2.07
N ASP A 39 11.66 -4.47 1.69
CA ASP A 39 13.08 -4.42 2.08
C ASP A 39 13.77 -3.14 1.58
N LYS A 40 13.64 -2.89 0.27
CA LYS A 40 14.23 -1.71 -0.35
C LYS A 40 13.69 -0.43 0.27
N LEU A 41 12.38 -0.38 0.54
CA LEU A 41 11.74 0.78 1.16
C LEU A 41 12.24 1.02 2.59
N LEU A 42 12.45 -0.04 3.37
CA LEU A 42 13.00 0.03 4.72
C LEU A 42 14.49 0.41 4.72
N GLU A 43 15.23 0.04 3.67
CA GLU A 43 16.61 0.48 3.42
C GLU A 43 16.72 1.93 2.91
N GLY A 44 15.58 2.61 2.69
CA GLY A 44 15.53 4.02 2.32
C GLY A 44 15.29 4.30 0.83
N ALA A 45 14.93 3.29 0.04
CA ALA A 45 14.48 3.52 -1.33
C ALA A 45 13.20 4.36 -1.36
N LYS A 46 13.05 5.16 -2.42
CA LYS A 46 11.85 5.99 -2.62
C LYS A 46 10.72 5.14 -3.21
N GLU A 47 9.49 5.40 -2.81
CA GLU A 47 8.32 4.70 -3.38
C GLU A 47 8.22 4.87 -4.90
N ASN A 48 8.60 6.04 -5.42
CA ASN A 48 8.59 6.31 -6.85
C ASN A 48 9.70 5.56 -7.64
N SER A 49 10.64 4.87 -6.96
CA SER A 49 11.59 3.98 -7.63
C SER A 49 11.08 2.54 -7.74
N LEU A 50 9.83 2.28 -7.34
CA LEU A 50 9.15 1.01 -7.54
C LEU A 50 8.46 0.98 -8.90
N GLU A 51 7.85 -0.16 -9.23
CA GLU A 51 6.97 -0.26 -10.40
C GLU A 51 5.80 0.72 -10.24
N LEU A 52 5.55 1.55 -11.26
CA LEU A 52 4.44 2.50 -11.26
C LEU A 52 3.28 1.97 -12.10
N VAL A 53 2.08 2.44 -11.76
CA VAL A 53 0.83 2.07 -12.41
C VAL A 53 0.12 3.34 -12.83
N THR A 54 -0.21 3.40 -14.12
CA THR A 54 -0.99 4.51 -14.70
C THR A 54 -2.45 4.43 -14.27
N GLU A 55 -3.16 5.55 -14.39
CA GLU A 55 -4.60 5.60 -14.10
C GLU A 55 -5.40 4.62 -14.97
N ALA A 56 -5.01 4.45 -16.25
CA ALA A 56 -5.64 3.51 -17.16
C ALA A 56 -5.52 2.05 -16.67
N THR A 57 -4.31 1.64 -16.26
CA THR A 57 -4.10 0.31 -15.67
C THR A 57 -4.86 0.17 -14.36
N ALA A 58 -4.81 1.19 -13.49
CA ALA A 58 -5.52 1.17 -12.22
C ALA A 58 -7.03 0.96 -12.41
N LYS A 59 -7.64 1.65 -13.38
CA LYS A 59 -9.06 1.47 -13.75
C LYS A 59 -9.33 0.07 -14.31
N LYS A 60 -8.49 -0.41 -15.24
CA LYS A 60 -8.60 -1.75 -15.84
C LYS A 60 -8.60 -2.87 -14.79
N TYR A 61 -7.72 -2.77 -13.80
CA TYR A 61 -7.58 -3.75 -12.72
C TYR A 61 -8.41 -3.43 -11.47
N LYS A 62 -9.18 -2.33 -11.49
CA LYS A 62 -9.98 -1.83 -10.35
C LYS A 62 -9.15 -1.70 -9.07
N LEU A 63 -7.93 -1.16 -9.23
CA LEU A 63 -7.02 -0.97 -8.12
C LEU A 63 -7.53 0.14 -7.19
N LYS A 64 -7.41 -0.12 -5.90
CA LYS A 64 -7.76 0.75 -4.78
C LYS A 64 -6.50 1.48 -4.39
N LEU A 65 -6.58 2.80 -4.47
CA LEU A 65 -5.52 3.67 -4.01
C LEU A 65 -5.55 3.73 -2.48
N TYR A 66 -4.41 3.45 -1.86
CA TYR A 66 -4.23 3.60 -0.42
C TYR A 66 -3.53 4.93 -0.12
N PRO A 67 -4.03 5.72 0.83
CA PRO A 67 -3.48 7.03 1.13
C PRO A 67 -2.11 6.94 1.82
N ALA A 68 -1.35 8.03 1.76
CA ALA A 68 -0.15 8.22 2.60
C ALA A 68 -0.49 8.01 4.09
N GLY A 69 0.48 7.54 4.87
CA GLY A 69 0.28 7.19 6.28
C GLY A 69 -0.37 5.83 6.52
N SER A 70 -0.75 5.09 5.46
CA SER A 70 -1.20 3.70 5.61
C SER A 70 -0.04 2.80 6.01
N VAL A 71 -0.27 1.90 6.96
CA VAL A 71 0.73 0.95 7.46
C VAL A 71 0.58 -0.38 6.74
N LEU A 72 1.69 -0.89 6.20
CA LEU A 72 1.80 -2.11 5.42
C LEU A 72 2.57 -3.18 6.19
N PHE A 73 2.08 -4.41 6.17
CA PHE A 73 2.79 -5.59 6.68
C PHE A 73 2.34 -6.86 5.96
N ALA A 74 3.17 -7.91 5.97
CA ALA A 74 2.87 -9.15 5.27
C ALA A 74 1.78 -9.96 5.98
N LYS A 75 0.79 -10.46 5.22
CA LYS A 75 -0.30 -11.31 5.76
C LYS A 75 0.09 -12.76 5.97
N SER A 76 0.93 -13.33 5.11
CA SER A 76 1.23 -14.77 5.14
C SER A 76 2.56 -15.12 4.44
N GLY A 77 3.10 -16.30 4.76
CA GLY A 77 4.35 -16.85 4.21
C GLY A 77 5.60 -16.56 5.05
N MET A 78 6.79 -16.91 4.55
CA MET A 78 8.11 -16.61 5.15
C MET A 78 8.40 -15.10 5.28
N SER A 79 7.51 -14.24 4.81
CA SER A 79 7.56 -12.78 4.97
C SER A 79 6.83 -12.29 6.22
N ALA A 80 5.94 -13.10 6.81
CA ALA A 80 5.28 -12.77 8.08
C ALA A 80 6.20 -12.99 9.29
N THR A 81 7.26 -13.77 9.13
CA THR A 81 8.33 -13.95 10.13
C THR A 81 9.40 -12.87 10.07
N LYS A 82 9.26 -11.89 9.17
CA LYS A 82 10.19 -10.78 9.02
C LYS A 82 9.45 -9.53 9.45
N ASP A 83 10.03 -8.78 10.41
CA ASP A 83 9.47 -7.56 11.01
C ASP A 83 9.45 -6.38 10.00
N ARG A 84 8.77 -6.57 8.87
CA ARG A 84 8.73 -5.65 7.74
C ARG A 84 7.44 -4.87 7.78
N VAL A 85 7.40 -3.89 8.68
CA VAL A 85 6.31 -2.92 8.79
C VAL A 85 6.75 -1.62 8.14
N TYR A 86 6.04 -1.19 7.10
CA TYR A 86 6.35 0.05 6.39
C TYR A 86 5.16 1.00 6.42
N CYS A 87 5.42 2.32 6.55
CA CYS A 87 4.39 3.34 6.54
C CYS A 87 4.52 4.17 5.25
N LEU A 88 3.48 4.13 4.41
CA LEU A 88 3.44 4.85 3.14
C LEU A 88 3.72 6.34 3.35
N LYS A 89 4.60 6.91 2.52
CA LYS A 89 4.89 8.35 2.47
C LYS A 89 4.02 9.05 1.43
N ASN A 90 3.67 8.36 0.35
CA ASN A 90 2.79 8.82 -0.70
C ASN A 90 1.65 7.82 -0.93
N PRO A 91 0.57 8.24 -1.61
CA PRO A 91 -0.47 7.29 -2.04
C PRO A 91 0.11 6.19 -2.94
N ALA A 92 -0.32 4.95 -2.73
CA ALA A 92 0.20 3.80 -3.46
C ALA A 92 -0.86 2.71 -3.66
N TYR A 93 -0.66 1.87 -4.68
CA TYR A 93 -1.36 0.60 -4.82
C TYR A 93 -0.59 -0.48 -4.08
N VAL A 94 -1.29 -1.49 -3.53
CA VAL A 94 -0.67 -2.50 -2.68
C VAL A 94 -1.10 -3.89 -3.12
N VAL A 95 -0.16 -4.84 -3.15
CA VAL A 95 -0.44 -6.24 -3.50
C VAL A 95 -1.24 -6.98 -2.42
N ASN A 96 -2.10 -7.93 -2.80
CA ASN A 96 -2.94 -8.73 -1.90
C ASN A 96 -2.13 -9.58 -0.89
N HIS A 97 -0.83 -9.78 -1.06
CA HIS A 97 -0.02 -10.45 -0.04
C HIS A 97 0.27 -9.59 1.19
N LEU A 98 -0.05 -8.29 1.13
CA LEU A 98 0.10 -7.33 2.22
C LEU A 98 -1.26 -6.95 2.83
N ALA A 99 -1.24 -6.73 4.13
CA ALA A 99 -2.30 -6.05 4.85
C ALA A 99 -2.01 -4.56 4.87
N VAL A 100 -3.07 -3.77 4.82
CA VAL A 100 -3.05 -2.31 4.85
C VAL A 100 -3.93 -1.85 6.00
N ILE A 101 -3.33 -1.13 6.95
CA ILE A 101 -4.03 -0.45 8.04
C ILE A 101 -4.09 1.02 7.71
N ILE A 102 -5.31 1.55 7.62
CA ILE A 102 -5.59 2.97 7.43
C ILE A 102 -6.13 3.49 8.75
N LEU A 103 -5.46 4.47 9.36
CA LEU A 103 -5.92 5.05 10.62
C LEU A 103 -7.21 5.85 10.39
N ASN A 104 -8.21 5.65 11.25
CA ASN A 104 -9.44 6.43 11.25
C ASN A 104 -9.16 7.76 11.97
N ARG A 105 -8.38 8.67 11.36
CA ARG A 105 -8.22 10.02 11.90
C ARG A 105 -9.28 10.96 11.33
N PRO A 106 -10.01 11.73 12.16
CA PRO A 106 -10.72 12.89 11.66
C PRO A 106 -9.68 13.88 11.09
N GLY A 107 -9.77 14.17 9.80
CA GLY A 107 -8.85 15.08 9.10
C GLY A 107 -7.88 14.42 8.10
N PHE A 108 -7.91 13.10 7.93
CA PHE A 108 -7.15 12.39 6.89
C PHE A 108 -8.09 11.62 5.94
N THR A 109 -9.18 12.27 5.52
CA THR A 109 -9.95 11.85 4.35
C THR A 109 -9.25 12.45 3.13
N GLY A 110 -8.86 11.61 2.17
CA GLY A 110 -8.27 12.03 0.89
C GLY A 110 -9.23 12.80 -0.02
N ASP A 111 -10.21 13.51 0.54
CA ASP A 111 -11.14 14.38 -0.15
C ASP A 111 -10.62 15.81 -0.06
N SER A 112 -9.66 16.13 -0.93
CA SER A 112 -9.34 17.51 -1.32
C SER A 112 -8.60 17.46 -2.65
N ILE A 113 -9.36 17.23 -3.72
CA ILE A 113 -9.07 17.84 -5.01
C ILE A 113 -10.38 18.48 -5.44
N SER A 114 -10.44 19.80 -5.21
CA SER A 114 -11.41 20.73 -5.81
C SER A 114 -11.09 20.93 -7.28
#